data_AF-A0A496RGP7-F1
#
_entry.id   AF-A0A496RGP7-F1
#
_cell.length_a   1.000
_cell.length_b   1.000
_cell.length_c   1.000
_cell.angle_alpha   90.00
_cell.angle_beta   90.00
_cell.angle_gamma   90.00
#
_symmetry.space_group_name_H-M   'P 1'
#
loop_
_entity.id
_entity.type
_entity.pdbx_description
1 polymer ?
#
loop_
_entity_poly.entity_id
_entity_poly.type
_entity_poly.pdbx_seq_one_letter_code
_entity_poly.pdbx_strand_id
1 'polypeptide(L)'
;MLGAGTVLSMESLKAALDAGASFIVMPILVEDVLRHCVQNKIPVFPGALTPQDIYHAWQDGATMVKVFPAKCFGPQYFQQIKGPFRDIELLACSGVTPRNMREYFNCGASAVAFGGSVFKKEWLHKKAFAKITTAIKAYLKELE
;
A
#
# COMPACT_ATOMS: atom_id res chain seq x y z
N MET A 1 -7.48 11.30 6.17
CA MET A 1 -8.24 10.23 5.49
C MET A 1 -8.03 8.93 6.25
N LEU A 2 -9.07 8.10 6.34
CA LEU A 2 -9.01 6.76 6.96
C LEU A 2 -9.48 5.75 5.91
N GLY A 3 -8.86 4.58 5.85
CA GLY A 3 -9.19 3.55 4.87
C GLY A 3 -9.22 2.17 5.51
N ALA A 4 -9.74 1.21 4.76
CA ALA A 4 -9.80 -0.19 5.15
C ALA A 4 -8.78 -1.01 4.38
N GLY A 5 -8.08 -1.91 5.08
CA GLY A 5 -7.15 -2.86 4.49
C GLY A 5 -7.66 -4.28 4.58
N THR A 6 -7.11 -5.16 3.75
CA THR A 6 -7.49 -6.60 3.71
C THR A 6 -8.94 -6.79 3.30
N VAL A 7 -9.44 -5.94 2.40
CA VAL A 7 -10.74 -6.14 1.75
C VAL A 7 -10.58 -7.23 0.68
N LEU A 8 -11.36 -8.29 0.80
CA LEU A 8 -11.23 -9.51 -0.03
C LEU A 8 -12.56 -9.96 -0.64
N SER A 9 -13.63 -9.22 -0.40
CA SER A 9 -14.98 -9.55 -0.84
C SER A 9 -15.85 -8.31 -0.91
N MET A 10 -16.95 -8.37 -1.66
CA MET A 10 -17.96 -7.31 -1.67
C MET A 10 -18.59 -7.08 -0.30
N GLU A 11 -18.69 -8.13 0.53
CA GLU A 11 -19.17 -8.01 1.91
C GLU A 11 -18.21 -7.17 2.77
N SER A 12 -16.91 -7.47 2.74
CA SER A 12 -15.90 -6.70 3.47
C SER A 12 -15.76 -5.27 2.94
N LEU A 13 -15.94 -5.07 1.63
CA LEU A 13 -16.01 -3.75 1.02
C LEU A 13 -17.18 -2.95 1.58
N LYS A 14 -18.39 -3.53 1.54
CA LYS A 14 -19.59 -2.86 2.06
C LYS A 14 -19.42 -2.50 3.54
N ALA A 15 -18.97 -3.44 4.37
CA ALA A 15 -18.72 -3.18 5.78
C ALA A 15 -17.70 -2.05 6.00
N ALA A 16 -16.65 -1.97 5.18
CA ALA A 16 -15.68 -0.89 5.24
C ALA A 16 -16.27 0.48 4.87
N LEU A 17 -17.07 0.55 3.79
CA LEU A 17 -17.70 1.78 3.34
C LEU A 17 -18.78 2.26 4.32
N ASP A 18 -19.59 1.34 4.85
CA ASP A 18 -20.60 1.63 5.89
C ASP A 18 -19.95 2.18 7.17
N ALA A 19 -18.71 1.75 7.48
CA ALA A 19 -17.90 2.27 8.58
C ALA A 19 -17.19 3.61 8.26
N GLY A 20 -17.35 4.15 7.06
CA GLY A 20 -16.80 5.44 6.64
C GLY A 20 -15.38 5.39 6.07
N ALA A 21 -14.93 4.24 5.56
CA ALA A 21 -13.65 4.15 4.86
C ALA A 21 -13.64 5.04 3.61
N SER A 22 -12.64 5.93 3.52
CA SER A 22 -12.42 6.83 2.38
C SER A 22 -11.56 6.25 1.26
N PHE A 23 -10.93 5.08 1.48
CA PHE A 23 -10.17 4.33 0.49
C PHE A 23 -10.05 2.85 0.88
N ILE A 24 -9.74 2.00 -0.11
CA ILE A 24 -9.71 0.54 0.03
C ILE A 24 -8.34 -0.01 -0.36
N VAL A 25 -7.78 -0.89 0.47
CA VAL A 25 -6.52 -1.58 0.20
C VAL A 25 -6.75 -3.09 0.23
N MET A 26 -6.28 -3.78 -0.81
CA MET A 26 -6.36 -5.22 -0.91
C MET A 26 -4.94 -5.83 -0.92
N PRO A 27 -4.73 -7.05 -0.42
CA PRO A 27 -3.44 -7.74 -0.53
C PRO A 27 -3.24 -8.40 -1.90
N ILE A 28 -4.34 -8.59 -2.65
CA ILE A 28 -4.40 -9.13 -4.02
C ILE A 28 -5.36 -8.29 -4.86
N LEU A 29 -5.45 -8.55 -6.16
CA LEU A 29 -6.50 -8.03 -7.01
C LEU A 29 -7.79 -8.82 -6.79
N VAL A 30 -8.88 -8.13 -6.41
CA VAL A 30 -10.23 -8.68 -6.40
C VAL A 30 -11.06 -7.86 -7.37
N GLU A 31 -11.33 -8.41 -8.56
CA GLU A 31 -11.87 -7.68 -9.70
C GLU A 31 -13.20 -6.97 -9.37
N ASP A 32 -14.13 -7.65 -8.70
CA ASP A 32 -15.42 -7.07 -8.35
C ASP A 32 -15.29 -5.88 -7.40
N VAL A 33 -14.37 -5.95 -6.44
CA VAL A 33 -14.07 -4.85 -5.51
C VAL A 33 -13.43 -3.69 -6.25
N LEU A 34 -12.45 -3.97 -7.12
CA LEU A 34 -11.79 -2.95 -7.94
C LEU A 34 -12.81 -2.22 -8.81
N ARG A 35 -13.60 -2.97 -9.59
CA ARG A 35 -14.63 -2.43 -10.49
C ARG A 35 -15.62 -1.56 -9.74
N HIS A 36 -16.12 -2.03 -8.59
CA HIS A 36 -17.03 -1.23 -7.77
C HIS A 36 -16.38 0.07 -7.29
N CYS A 37 -15.15 0.01 -6.78
CA CYS A 37 -14.45 1.20 -6.30
C CYS A 37 -14.22 2.21 -7.42
N VAL A 38 -13.77 1.74 -8.60
CA VAL A 38 -13.51 2.60 -9.77
C VAL A 38 -14.80 3.28 -10.26
N GLN A 39 -15.88 2.52 -10.41
CA GLN A 39 -17.18 3.06 -10.83
C GLN A 39 -17.72 4.12 -9.87
N ASN A 40 -17.48 3.94 -8.56
CA ASN A 40 -17.94 4.85 -7.51
C ASN A 40 -16.88 5.90 -7.12
N LYS A 41 -15.77 6.00 -7.86
CA LYS A 41 -14.66 6.95 -7.62
C LYS A 41 -14.08 6.85 -6.20
N ILE A 42 -14.05 5.65 -5.64
CA ILE A 42 -13.45 5.33 -4.35
C ILE A 42 -11.98 4.97 -4.60
N PRO A 43 -11.00 5.67 -3.99
CA PRO A 43 -9.60 5.32 -4.14
C PRO A 43 -9.31 3.87 -3.71
N VAL A 44 -8.62 3.12 -4.55
CA VAL A 44 -8.44 1.69 -4.39
C VAL A 44 -7.03 1.25 -4.77
N PHE A 45 -6.43 0.45 -3.89
CA PHE A 45 -5.04 0.02 -3.94
C PHE A 45 -4.97 -1.51 -3.95
N PRO A 46 -5.23 -2.16 -5.10
CA PRO A 46 -5.13 -3.61 -5.23
C PRO A 46 -3.68 -4.09 -5.05
N GLY A 47 -3.53 -5.27 -4.46
CA GLY A 47 -2.23 -5.91 -4.33
C GLY A 47 -1.87 -6.68 -5.59
N ALA A 48 -0.65 -6.55 -6.06
CA ALA A 48 -0.10 -7.34 -7.17
C ALA A 48 1.40 -7.58 -6.94
N LEU A 49 1.94 -8.60 -7.58
CA LEU A 49 3.39 -8.87 -7.55
C LEU A 49 3.98 -8.92 -8.94
N THR A 50 3.38 -9.67 -9.86
CA THR A 50 3.97 -9.91 -11.18
C THR A 50 3.74 -8.74 -12.15
N PRO A 51 4.57 -8.57 -13.19
CA PRO A 51 4.34 -7.60 -14.26
C PRO A 51 2.92 -7.64 -14.84
N GLN A 52 2.38 -8.84 -15.06
CA GLN A 52 1.05 -9.03 -15.61
C GLN A 52 -0.02 -8.49 -14.67
N ASP A 53 0.01 -8.89 -13.41
CA ASP A 53 -1.00 -8.49 -12.42
C ASP A 53 -0.94 -6.99 -12.13
N ILE A 54 0.28 -6.42 -12.09
CA ILE A 54 0.49 -4.99 -11.93
C ILE A 54 -0.12 -4.21 -13.09
N TYR A 55 0.17 -4.66 -14.33
CA TYR A 55 -0.36 -4.02 -15.52
C TYR A 55 -1.88 -4.12 -15.59
N HIS A 56 -2.46 -5.29 -15.32
CA HIS A 56 -3.92 -5.47 -15.29
C HIS A 56 -4.60 -4.57 -14.26
N ALA A 57 -4.12 -4.57 -13.02
CA ALA A 57 -4.70 -3.74 -11.97
C ALA A 57 -4.67 -2.24 -12.34
N TRP A 58 -3.59 -1.79 -12.97
CA TRP A 58 -3.48 -0.41 -13.45
C TRP A 58 -4.46 -0.09 -14.59
N GLN A 59 -4.52 -0.96 -15.61
CA GLN A 59 -5.45 -0.78 -16.74
C GLN A 59 -6.92 -0.76 -16.29
N ASP A 60 -7.25 -1.55 -15.25
CA ASP A 60 -8.59 -1.62 -14.68
C ASP A 60 -8.94 -0.42 -13.78
N GLY A 61 -8.06 0.58 -13.68
CA GLY A 61 -8.33 1.87 -13.04
C GLY A 61 -7.92 1.95 -11.57
N ALA A 62 -7.01 1.09 -11.10
CA ALA A 62 -6.44 1.24 -9.76
C ALA A 62 -5.88 2.65 -9.53
N THR A 63 -6.06 3.19 -8.32
CA THR A 63 -5.46 4.48 -7.95
C THR A 63 -3.94 4.39 -7.91
N MET A 64 -3.42 3.27 -7.39
CA MET A 64 -2.01 2.91 -7.36
C MET A 64 -1.91 1.42 -7.05
N VAL A 65 -0.98 0.71 -7.67
CA VAL A 65 -0.83 -0.73 -7.46
C VAL A 65 0.07 -1.00 -6.27
N LYS A 66 -0.46 -1.70 -5.26
CA LYS A 66 0.32 -2.12 -4.09
C LYS A 66 1.18 -3.32 -4.47
N VAL A 67 2.49 -3.11 -4.56
CA VAL A 67 3.43 -4.21 -4.77
C VAL A 67 3.56 -4.99 -3.46
N PHE A 68 3.10 -6.24 -3.44
CA PHE A 68 3.05 -7.05 -2.23
C PHE A 68 3.30 -8.54 -2.50
N PRO A 69 4.18 -9.20 -1.71
CA PRO A 69 5.01 -8.66 -0.62
C PRO A 69 6.34 -8.05 -1.11
N ALA A 70 6.50 -6.71 -1.05
CA ALA A 70 7.70 -6.03 -1.56
C ALA A 70 9.00 -6.44 -0.86
N LYS A 71 8.95 -6.75 0.46
CA LYS A 71 10.12 -7.15 1.26
C LYS A 71 10.94 -8.28 0.63
N CYS A 72 10.30 -9.20 -0.10
CA CYS A 72 10.97 -10.36 -0.69
C CYS A 72 11.88 -10.00 -1.87
N PHE A 73 11.63 -8.86 -2.54
CA PHE A 73 12.34 -8.46 -3.76
C PHE A 73 13.08 -7.13 -3.63
N GLY A 74 12.68 -6.29 -2.67
CA GLY A 74 13.34 -5.02 -2.38
C GLY A 74 13.09 -3.91 -3.41
N PRO A 75 13.72 -2.74 -3.22
CA PRO A 75 13.56 -1.57 -4.08
C PRO A 75 13.88 -1.82 -5.56
N GLN A 76 14.91 -2.61 -5.85
CA GLN A 76 15.37 -2.91 -7.21
C GLN A 76 14.25 -3.52 -8.08
N TYR A 77 13.30 -4.24 -7.46
CA TYR A 77 12.15 -4.77 -8.18
C TYR A 77 11.28 -3.67 -8.80
N PHE A 78 11.07 -2.56 -8.09
CA PHE A 78 10.29 -1.42 -8.57
C PHE A 78 10.97 -0.80 -9.78
N GLN A 79 12.31 -0.71 -9.76
CA GLN A 79 13.09 -0.21 -10.88
C GLN A 79 12.92 -1.10 -12.12
N GLN A 80 12.91 -2.43 -11.94
CA GLN A 80 12.68 -3.38 -13.04
C GLN A 80 11.27 -3.26 -13.61
N ILE A 81 10.25 -3.11 -12.76
CA ILE A 81 8.85 -2.91 -13.19
C ILE A 81 8.68 -1.57 -13.93
N LYS A 82 9.24 -0.49 -13.39
CA LYS A 82 9.15 0.86 -13.98
C LYS A 82 9.86 0.99 -15.32
N GLY A 83 10.78 0.09 -15.66
CA GLY A 83 11.45 0.05 -16.97
C GLY A 83 10.47 0.10 -18.15
N PRO A 84 9.61 -0.92 -18.32
CA PRO A 84 8.54 -0.93 -19.31
C PRO A 84 7.29 -0.14 -18.88
N PHE A 85 7.03 0.04 -17.57
CA PHE A 85 5.78 0.60 -17.05
C PHE A 85 5.97 1.95 -16.33
N ARG A 86 6.50 2.94 -17.05
CA ARG A 86 6.89 4.24 -16.48
C ARG A 86 5.74 4.97 -15.78
N ASP A 87 4.55 4.89 -16.36
CA ASP A 87 3.38 5.65 -15.90
C ASP A 87 2.57 4.95 -14.80
N ILE A 88 2.86 3.67 -14.48
CA ILE A 88 2.12 2.93 -13.45
C ILE A 88 2.54 3.44 -12.08
N GLU A 89 1.59 3.95 -11.31
CA GLU A 89 1.83 4.34 -9.92
C GLU A 89 1.99 3.09 -9.04
N LEU A 90 3.09 3.00 -8.27
CA LEU A 90 3.41 1.84 -7.43
C LEU A 90 3.50 2.21 -5.95
N LEU A 91 2.79 1.46 -5.10
CA LEU A 91 2.84 1.56 -3.65
C LEU A 91 3.72 0.45 -3.07
N ALA A 92 4.88 0.82 -2.51
CA ALA A 92 5.73 -0.13 -1.82
C ALA A 92 5.16 -0.49 -0.45
N CYS A 93 4.77 -1.75 -0.27
CA CYS A 93 4.19 -2.23 0.98
C CYS A 93 4.86 -3.51 1.46
N SER A 94 5.01 -3.65 2.78
CA SER A 94 5.78 -4.70 3.47
C SER A 94 7.29 -4.48 3.43
N GLY A 95 7.91 -4.34 4.61
CA GLY A 95 9.37 -4.23 4.75
C GLY A 95 9.97 -2.83 4.61
N VAL A 96 9.15 -1.79 4.47
CA VAL A 96 9.62 -0.39 4.41
C VAL A 96 9.99 0.10 5.82
N THR A 97 11.19 0.67 5.92
CA THR A 97 11.83 1.22 7.12
C THR A 97 12.41 2.59 6.80
N PRO A 98 12.74 3.43 7.79
CA PRO A 98 13.41 4.71 7.51
C PRO A 98 14.69 4.53 6.68
N ARG A 99 15.44 3.45 6.94
CA ARG A 99 16.74 3.17 6.29
C ARG A 99 16.65 2.85 4.79
N ASN A 100 15.52 2.34 4.31
CA ASN A 100 15.36 1.92 2.91
C ASN A 100 14.23 2.66 2.17
N MET A 101 13.49 3.55 2.85
CA MET A 101 12.38 4.29 2.27
C MET A 101 12.81 5.16 1.08
N ARG A 102 13.92 5.89 1.21
CA ARG A 102 14.49 6.69 0.10
C ARG A 102 14.86 5.84 -1.10
N GLU A 103 15.37 4.63 -0.87
CA GLU A 103 15.75 3.71 -1.94
C GLU A 103 14.51 3.26 -2.74
N TYR A 104 13.38 2.97 -2.08
CA TYR A 104 12.13 2.66 -2.78
C TYR A 104 11.68 3.80 -3.69
N PHE A 105 11.73 5.06 -3.22
CA PHE A 105 11.40 6.21 -4.05
C PHE A 105 12.37 6.37 -5.23
N ASN A 106 13.67 6.24 -5.00
CA ASN A 106 14.69 6.31 -6.07
C ASN A 106 14.51 5.20 -7.12
N CYS A 107 14.00 4.04 -6.72
CA CYS A 107 13.66 2.95 -7.63
C CYS A 107 12.28 3.08 -8.28
N GLY A 108 11.57 4.19 -8.07
CA GLY A 108 10.33 4.50 -8.76
C GLY A 108 9.05 4.06 -8.05
N ALA A 109 9.11 3.70 -6.77
CA ALA A 109 7.89 3.67 -5.96
C ALA A 109 7.32 5.09 -5.83
N SER A 110 6.03 5.23 -6.04
CA SER A 110 5.31 6.50 -5.93
C SER A 110 4.89 6.82 -4.50
N ALA A 111 4.67 5.76 -3.71
CA ALA A 111 4.35 5.85 -2.30
C ALA A 111 4.94 4.66 -1.54
N VAL A 112 5.01 4.80 -0.22
CA VAL A 112 5.38 3.71 0.68
C VAL A 112 4.32 3.53 1.76
N ALA A 113 4.14 2.29 2.23
CA ALA A 113 3.30 1.96 3.37
C ALA A 113 4.10 1.20 4.43
N PHE A 114 3.92 1.62 5.68
CA PHE A 114 4.50 1.00 6.86
C PHE A 114 3.44 0.83 7.95
N GLY A 115 3.64 -0.14 8.84
CA GLY A 115 2.69 -0.38 9.92
C GLY A 115 3.20 -1.40 10.93
N GLY A 116 3.61 -2.58 10.49
CA GLY A 116 4.06 -3.65 11.40
C GLY A 116 5.29 -3.29 12.25
N SER A 117 6.17 -2.43 11.75
CA SER A 117 7.33 -1.90 12.48
C SER A 117 6.98 -0.83 13.52
N VAL A 118 5.82 -0.18 13.37
CA VAL A 118 5.38 0.98 14.14
C VAL A 118 4.30 0.59 15.16
N PHE A 119 3.22 -0.05 14.70
CA PHE A 119 2.06 -0.45 15.49
C PHE A 119 2.24 -1.87 16.05
N LYS A 120 3.34 -2.10 16.78
CA LYS A 120 3.63 -3.40 17.40
C LYS A 120 2.56 -3.73 18.45
N LYS A 121 2.05 -4.98 18.45
CA LYS A 121 1.05 -5.46 19.42
C LYS A 121 1.45 -5.16 20.87
N GLU A 122 2.72 -5.39 21.21
CA GLU A 122 3.27 -5.09 22.54
C GLU A 122 3.12 -3.61 22.92
N TRP A 123 3.45 -2.69 22.00
CA TRP A 123 3.38 -1.25 22.26
C TRP A 123 1.93 -0.78 22.40
N LEU A 124 1.02 -1.33 21.60
CA LEU A 124 -0.41 -1.05 21.69
C LEU A 124 -0.99 -1.54 23.03
N HIS A 125 -0.71 -2.78 23.42
CA HIS A 125 -1.18 -3.37 24.68
C HIS A 125 -0.69 -2.58 25.90
N LYS A 126 0.58 -2.14 25.87
CA LYS A 126 1.19 -1.33 26.94
C LYS A 126 0.87 0.17 26.84
N LYS A 127 0.03 0.60 25.90
CA LYS A 127 -0.26 2.02 25.60
C LYS A 127 1.00 2.87 25.46
N ALA A 128 2.07 2.29 24.91
CA ALA A 128 3.39 2.92 24.75
C ALA A 128 3.41 3.88 23.55
N PHE A 129 2.47 4.83 23.50
CA PHE A 129 2.27 5.72 22.36
C PHE A 129 3.49 6.60 22.05
N ALA A 130 4.30 6.93 23.07
CA ALA A 130 5.56 7.64 22.86
C ALA A 130 6.51 6.87 21.92
N LYS A 131 6.56 5.53 22.00
CA LYS A 131 7.38 4.70 21.10
C LYS A 131 6.86 4.74 19.66
N ILE A 132 5.53 4.72 19.50
CA ILE A 132 4.86 4.85 18.19
C ILE A 132 5.18 6.22 17.58
N THR A 133 5.02 7.30 18.35
CA THR A 133 5.35 8.66 17.92
C THR A 133 6.81 8.78 17.48
N THR A 134 7.75 8.28 18.27
CA THR A 134 9.18 8.29 17.92
C THR A 134 9.45 7.49 16.64
N ALA A 135 8.81 6.33 16.48
CA ALA A 135 8.95 5.53 15.27
C ALA A 135 8.42 6.27 14.04
N ILE A 136 7.26 6.92 14.11
CA ILE A 136 6.70 7.72 13.00
C ILE A 136 7.61 8.90 12.66
N LYS A 137 8.12 9.63 13.66
CA LYS A 137 9.06 10.74 13.44
C LYS A 137 10.31 10.32 12.68
N ALA A 138 10.81 9.10 12.90
CA ALA A 138 11.94 8.57 12.15
C ALA A 138 11.63 8.40 10.65
N TYR A 139 10.41 8.04 10.26
CA TYR A 139 10.01 7.99 8.85
C TYR A 139 9.83 9.40 8.26
N LEU A 140 9.22 10.33 9.00
CA LEU A 140 8.99 11.69 8.53
C LEU A 140 10.29 12.44 8.24
N LYS A 141 11.32 12.24 9.08
CA LYS A 141 12.65 12.83 8.86
C LYS A 141 13.29 12.40 7.54
N GLU A 142 12.94 11.23 7.02
CA GLU A 142 13.48 10.76 5.73
C GLU A 142 12.82 11.46 4.53
N LEU A 143 11.71 12.17 4.73
CA LEU A 143 11.02 12.97 3.70
C LEU A 143 11.48 14.44 3.64
N GLU A 144 12.27 14.87 4.63
CA GLU A 144 12.94 16.19 4.64
C GLU A 144 14.23 16.16 3.81
#